data_AF-A0AAE4K7K2-F1
#
_entry.id   AF-A0AAE4K7K2-F1
#
_cell.length_a   1.000
_cell.length_b   1.000
_cell.length_c   1.000
_cell.angle_alpha   90.00
_cell.angle_beta   90.00
_cell.angle_gamma   90.00
#
_symmetry.space_group_name_H-M   'P 1'
#
loop_
_entity.id
_entity.type
_entity.pdbx_description
1 polymer ?
#
loop_
_entity_poly.entity_id
_entity_poly.type
_entity_poly.pdbx_seq_one_letter_code
_entity_poly.pdbx_strand_id
1 'polypeptide(L)'
;MVRNGFLIFLLAATCWIAPAHAAVSQDEALPIIDRANVANNECRGSSGNLKATAEACKRRDSLHSELNRKGWCWGFQGQAEYEKFWQPCDGSGKDDLAKTSVKPRYVVEMDGAYGYELALSDLDRAQGLTSKPLAMAKYKGVIEGKHVFTIEQPVGIEQYSCSGDCQYLTYIRMSPTFYDKQVIKYDPKTIIGAVIADMKAGYLKPSRK
;
A
#
# COMPACT_ATOMS: atom_id res chain seq x y z
N MET A 1 -39.31 -37.50 58.17
CA MET A 1 -39.10 -37.63 56.72
C MET A 1 -39.49 -36.32 56.05
N VAL A 2 -38.53 -35.45 55.70
CA VAL A 2 -38.59 -34.54 54.54
C VAL A 2 -37.12 -34.19 54.22
N ARG A 3 -36.65 -34.49 53.00
CA ARG A 3 -35.30 -34.15 52.51
C ARG A 3 -35.51 -33.35 51.23
N ASN A 4 -35.41 -32.02 51.31
CA ASN A 4 -35.56 -31.12 50.16
C ASN A 4 -34.20 -30.96 49.46
N GLY A 5 -34.16 -31.37 48.19
CA GLY A 5 -33.00 -31.29 47.31
C GLY A 5 -32.83 -29.90 46.72
N PHE A 6 -31.60 -29.39 46.78
CA PHE A 6 -31.11 -28.25 46.02
C PHE A 6 -30.88 -28.65 44.56
N LEU A 7 -31.58 -28.01 43.62
CA LEU A 7 -31.32 -28.12 42.19
C LEU A 7 -30.35 -26.99 41.78
N ILE A 8 -29.13 -27.38 41.41
CA ILE A 8 -28.11 -26.49 40.84
C ILE A 8 -28.27 -26.50 39.32
N PHE A 9 -28.63 -25.37 38.72
CA PHE A 9 -28.61 -25.17 37.26
C PHE A 9 -27.20 -24.75 36.81
N LEU A 10 -26.51 -25.62 36.08
CA LEU A 10 -25.27 -25.34 35.36
C LEU A 10 -25.62 -24.77 33.97
N LEU A 11 -25.39 -23.47 33.77
CA LEU A 11 -25.43 -22.81 32.46
C LEU A 11 -24.11 -23.08 31.73
N ALA A 12 -24.13 -23.98 30.74
CA ALA A 12 -23.02 -24.19 29.82
C ALA A 12 -23.01 -23.08 28.76
N ALA A 13 -22.07 -22.14 28.87
CA ALA A 13 -21.79 -21.16 27.84
C ALA A 13 -20.97 -21.81 26.71
N THR A 14 -21.64 -22.27 25.64
CA THR A 14 -20.96 -22.72 24.42
C THR A 14 -20.50 -21.50 23.62
N CYS A 15 -19.19 -21.24 23.62
CA CYS A 15 -18.57 -20.25 22.73
C CYS A 15 -18.56 -20.82 21.31
N TRP A 16 -19.43 -20.32 20.43
CA TRP A 16 -19.40 -20.64 19.00
C TRP A 16 -18.23 -19.88 18.38
N ILE A 17 -17.05 -20.52 18.33
CA ILE A 17 -15.94 -20.00 17.54
C ILE A 17 -16.26 -20.32 16.07
N ALA A 18 -16.64 -19.30 15.31
CA ALA A 18 -16.80 -19.44 13.87
C ALA A 18 -15.45 -19.81 13.26
N PRO A 19 -15.35 -20.88 12.43
CA PRO A 19 -14.12 -21.22 11.76
C PRO A 19 -13.77 -20.14 10.74
N ALA A 20 -12.72 -19.37 11.03
CA ALA A 20 -12.06 -18.54 10.04
C ALA A 20 -11.42 -19.47 9.01
N HIS A 21 -12.03 -19.59 7.83
CA HIS A 21 -11.41 -20.32 6.73
C HIS A 21 -10.25 -19.48 6.23
N ALA A 22 -9.04 -20.07 6.24
CA ALA A 22 -7.87 -19.45 5.65
C ALA A 22 -8.13 -19.18 4.17
N ALA A 23 -7.70 -18.02 3.69
CA ALA A 23 -7.83 -17.67 2.28
C ALA A 23 -7.00 -18.63 1.41
N VAL A 24 -7.55 -19.05 0.26
CA VAL A 24 -6.74 -19.70 -0.79
C VAL A 24 -5.68 -18.71 -1.28
N SER A 25 -4.62 -19.23 -1.92
CA SER A 25 -3.52 -18.38 -2.41
C SER A 25 -4.00 -17.33 -3.42
N GLN A 26 -3.25 -16.24 -3.54
CA GLN A 26 -3.56 -15.16 -4.47
C GLN A 26 -3.64 -15.64 -5.93
N ASP A 27 -2.72 -16.52 -6.36
CA ASP A 27 -2.72 -17.08 -7.72
C ASP A 27 -4.00 -17.87 -8.04
N GLU A 28 -4.56 -18.56 -7.04
CA GLU A 28 -5.84 -19.27 -7.20
C GLU A 28 -7.04 -18.31 -7.23
N ALA A 29 -6.96 -17.21 -6.46
CA ALA A 29 -8.05 -16.26 -6.31
C ALA A 29 -8.16 -15.28 -7.50
N LEU A 30 -7.03 -14.88 -8.10
CA LEU A 30 -6.96 -13.84 -9.13
C LEU A 30 -7.94 -14.05 -10.31
N PRO A 31 -8.03 -15.25 -10.93
CA PRO A 31 -8.97 -15.47 -12.03
C PRO A 31 -10.45 -15.33 -11.64
N ILE A 32 -10.78 -15.53 -10.36
CA ILE A 32 -12.14 -15.37 -9.84
C ILE A 32 -12.40 -13.89 -9.52
N ILE A 33 -11.41 -13.22 -8.92
CA ILE A 33 -11.41 -11.77 -8.66
C ILE A 33 -11.61 -10.98 -9.95
N ASP A 34 -10.90 -11.32 -11.02
CA ASP A 34 -11.03 -10.64 -12.31
C ASP A 34 -12.44 -10.77 -12.89
N ARG A 35 -13.00 -11.98 -12.87
CA ARG A 35 -14.39 -12.21 -13.29
C ARG A 35 -15.39 -11.44 -12.40
N ALA A 36 -15.13 -11.35 -11.09
CA ALA A 36 -15.97 -10.61 -10.16
C ALA A 36 -15.94 -9.11 -10.46
N ASN A 37 -14.76 -8.54 -10.75
CA ASN A 37 -14.59 -7.13 -11.10
C ASN A 37 -15.29 -6.79 -12.43
N VAL A 38 -15.16 -7.64 -13.45
CA VAL A 38 -15.86 -7.48 -14.74
C VAL A 38 -17.38 -7.50 -14.52
N ALA A 39 -17.89 -8.52 -13.83
CA ALA A 39 -19.33 -8.62 -13.55
C ALA A 39 -19.85 -7.45 -12.69
N ASN A 40 -19.03 -6.92 -11.79
CA ASN A 40 -19.37 -5.73 -11.00
C ASN A 40 -19.47 -4.48 -11.87
N ASN A 41 -18.54 -4.27 -12.80
CA ASN A 41 -18.60 -3.16 -13.73
C ASN A 41 -19.81 -3.25 -14.66
N GLU A 42 -20.14 -4.44 -15.17
CA GLU A 42 -21.34 -4.69 -15.97
C GLU A 42 -22.63 -4.45 -15.16
N CYS A 43 -22.68 -4.91 -13.90
CA CYS A 43 -23.83 -4.68 -13.02
C CYS A 43 -24.03 -3.18 -12.70
N ARG A 44 -22.94 -2.40 -12.60
CA ARG A 44 -23.01 -0.94 -12.33
C ARG A 44 -23.26 -0.11 -13.59
N GLY A 45 -22.83 -0.59 -14.76
CA GLY A 45 -22.91 0.11 -16.04
C GLY A 45 -24.15 -0.25 -16.85
N SER A 46 -25.35 0.09 -16.36
CA SER A 46 -26.60 -0.20 -17.07
C SER A 46 -26.64 0.47 -18.46
N SER A 47 -26.79 -0.36 -19.51
CA SER A 47 -26.94 0.05 -20.91
C SER A 47 -28.40 0.22 -21.35
N GLY A 48 -29.32 0.42 -20.40
CA GLY A 48 -30.77 0.48 -20.68
C GLY A 48 -31.43 -0.89 -20.92
N ASN A 49 -30.67 -1.99 -20.86
CA ASN A 49 -31.18 -3.36 -20.90
C ASN A 49 -31.26 -3.96 -19.48
N LEU A 50 -32.46 -3.94 -18.90
CA LEU A 50 -32.72 -4.40 -17.53
C LEU A 50 -32.45 -5.90 -17.33
N LYS A 51 -32.71 -6.74 -18.34
CA LYS A 51 -32.47 -8.19 -18.25
C LYS A 51 -30.98 -8.50 -18.21
N ALA A 52 -30.21 -7.89 -19.11
CA ALA A 52 -28.75 -8.07 -19.14
C ALA A 52 -28.09 -7.55 -17.86
N THR A 53 -28.58 -6.43 -17.32
CA THR A 53 -28.10 -5.87 -16.05
C THR A 53 -28.39 -6.83 -14.88
N ALA A 54 -29.59 -7.39 -14.81
CA ALA A 54 -29.95 -8.34 -13.76
C ALA A 54 -29.11 -9.63 -13.81
N GLU A 55 -28.84 -10.15 -15.01
CA GLU A 55 -27.97 -11.31 -15.20
C GLU A 55 -26.52 -11.02 -14.79
N ALA A 56 -25.99 -9.84 -15.11
CA ALA A 56 -24.67 -9.39 -14.69
C ALA A 56 -24.56 -9.28 -13.15
N CYS A 57 -25.55 -8.68 -12.50
CA CYS A 57 -25.58 -8.59 -11.03
C CYS A 57 -25.67 -9.97 -10.37
N LYS A 58 -26.49 -10.89 -10.91
CA LYS A 58 -26.55 -12.28 -10.40
C LYS A 58 -25.21 -13.00 -10.55
N ARG A 59 -24.51 -12.79 -11.66
CA ARG A 59 -23.16 -13.34 -11.89
C ARG A 59 -22.16 -12.79 -10.87
N ARG A 60 -22.17 -11.47 -10.64
CA ARG A 60 -21.35 -10.82 -9.61
C ARG A 60 -21.59 -11.47 -8.25
N ASP A 61 -22.83 -11.59 -7.82
CA ASP A 61 -23.17 -12.11 -6.48
C ASP A 61 -22.74 -13.57 -6.30
N SER A 62 -22.83 -14.38 -7.36
CA SER A 62 -22.32 -15.76 -7.36
C SER A 62 -20.80 -15.80 -7.20
N LEU A 63 -20.06 -14.93 -7.89
CA LEU A 63 -18.60 -14.87 -7.80
C LEU A 63 -18.14 -14.33 -6.45
N HIS A 64 -18.85 -13.34 -5.89
CA HIS A 64 -18.59 -12.85 -4.53
C HIS A 64 -18.80 -13.96 -3.49
N SER A 65 -19.84 -14.78 -3.66
CA SER A 65 -20.10 -15.92 -2.79
C SER A 65 -19.03 -17.00 -2.91
N GLU A 66 -18.52 -17.24 -4.12
CA GLU A 66 -17.41 -18.16 -4.36
C GLU A 66 -16.12 -17.69 -3.68
N LEU A 67 -15.77 -16.41 -3.83
CA LEU A 67 -14.61 -15.79 -3.17
C LEU A 67 -14.72 -15.86 -1.64
N ASN A 68 -15.90 -15.55 -1.08
CA ASN A 68 -16.12 -15.66 0.37
C ASN A 68 -15.89 -17.08 0.88
N ARG A 69 -16.36 -18.11 0.16
CA ARG A 69 -16.11 -19.52 0.53
C ARG A 69 -14.63 -19.89 0.44
N LYS A 70 -13.86 -19.20 -0.40
CA LYS A 70 -12.41 -19.33 -0.56
C LYS A 70 -11.62 -18.42 0.38
N GLY A 71 -12.27 -17.77 1.35
CA GLY A 71 -11.66 -16.90 2.34
C GLY A 71 -11.26 -15.51 1.82
N TRP A 72 -11.83 -15.05 0.70
CA TRP A 72 -11.63 -13.72 0.14
C TRP A 72 -12.88 -12.83 0.30
N CYS A 73 -12.70 -11.65 0.88
CA CYS A 73 -13.74 -10.70 1.24
C CYS A 73 -13.60 -9.38 0.46
N TRP A 74 -14.73 -8.74 0.19
CA TRP A 74 -14.78 -7.41 -0.43
C TRP A 74 -14.70 -6.33 0.67
N GLY A 75 -13.52 -5.77 0.88
CA GLY A 75 -13.28 -4.78 1.92
C GLY A 75 -13.38 -5.33 3.35
N PHE A 76 -13.24 -4.44 4.34
CA PHE A 76 -13.40 -4.69 5.77
C PHE A 76 -14.60 -3.91 6.30
N GLN A 77 -15.08 -4.32 7.49
CA GLN A 77 -16.10 -3.58 8.20
C GLN A 77 -15.63 -2.14 8.47
N GLY A 78 -16.44 -1.15 8.07
CA GLY A 78 -16.15 0.27 8.24
C GLY A 78 -15.47 0.97 7.07
N GLN A 79 -15.02 0.25 6.04
CA GLN A 79 -14.48 0.88 4.83
C GLN A 79 -15.59 1.50 3.95
N ALA A 80 -15.31 2.68 3.39
CA ALA A 80 -16.18 3.26 2.37
C ALA A 80 -16.10 2.44 1.07
N GLU A 81 -17.19 2.42 0.30
CA GLU A 81 -17.29 1.53 -0.88
C GLU A 81 -16.19 1.77 -1.92
N TYR A 82 -15.73 3.01 -2.09
CA TYR A 82 -14.64 3.36 -3.00
C TYR A 82 -13.25 2.91 -2.51
N GLU A 83 -13.14 2.48 -1.25
CA GLU A 83 -11.90 2.01 -0.61
C GLU A 83 -11.80 0.49 -0.59
N LYS A 84 -12.89 -0.21 -0.96
CA LYS A 84 -12.94 -1.67 -0.91
C LYS A 84 -12.23 -2.28 -2.11
N PHE A 85 -11.57 -3.38 -1.85
CA PHE A 85 -10.96 -4.27 -2.83
C PHE A 85 -11.00 -5.69 -2.28
N TRP A 86 -10.68 -6.69 -3.11
CA TRP A 86 -10.62 -8.09 -2.69
C TRP A 86 -9.38 -8.37 -1.83
N GLN A 87 -9.60 -9.03 -0.70
CA GLN A 87 -8.54 -9.33 0.27
C GLN A 87 -8.90 -10.55 1.12
N PRO A 88 -7.93 -11.22 1.75
CA PRO A 88 -8.20 -12.25 2.75
C PRO A 88 -9.15 -11.78 3.85
N CYS A 89 -10.17 -12.60 4.14
CA CYS A 89 -11.19 -12.30 5.14
C CYS A 89 -10.66 -12.26 6.57
N ASP A 90 -9.62 -13.05 6.86
CA ASP A 90 -8.97 -13.10 8.17
C ASP A 90 -8.10 -11.86 8.47
N GLY A 91 -7.97 -10.96 7.49
CA GLY A 91 -7.17 -9.76 7.61
C GLY A 91 -5.67 -10.00 7.48
N SER A 92 -5.21 -11.20 7.11
CA SER A 92 -3.81 -11.47 6.77
C SER A 92 -3.30 -10.54 5.66
N GLY A 93 -4.17 -10.19 4.71
CA GLY A 93 -3.84 -9.22 3.66
C GLY A 93 -3.82 -7.74 4.10
N LYS A 94 -4.15 -7.40 5.36
CA LYS A 94 -4.03 -6.02 5.88
C LYS A 94 -2.60 -5.48 5.76
N ASP A 95 -1.63 -6.36 5.98
CA ASP A 95 -0.21 -6.05 5.88
C ASP A 95 0.30 -6.12 4.43
N ASP A 96 -0.35 -6.92 3.59
CA ASP A 96 -0.01 -7.07 2.16
C ASP A 96 -0.58 -5.94 1.30
N LEU A 97 -1.63 -5.24 1.73
CA LEU A 97 -2.13 -4.04 1.04
C LEU A 97 -1.19 -2.86 1.14
N ALA A 98 -0.32 -2.87 2.16
CA ALA A 98 0.80 -1.95 2.23
C ALA A 98 1.93 -2.30 1.23
N LYS A 99 1.91 -3.50 0.62
CA LYS A 99 3.03 -4.04 -0.18
C LYS A 99 2.69 -4.44 -1.62
N THR A 100 1.48 -4.93 -1.94
CA THR A 100 1.28 -5.75 -3.15
C THR A 100 0.67 -5.00 -4.36
N SER A 101 0.48 -3.68 -4.31
CA SER A 101 0.06 -2.94 -5.52
C SER A 101 0.56 -1.50 -5.58
N VAL A 102 1.81 -1.26 -5.22
CA VAL A 102 2.48 -0.01 -5.58
C VAL A 102 3.78 -0.40 -6.25
N LYS A 103 3.84 -0.38 -7.58
CA LYS A 103 5.12 -0.45 -8.29
C LYS A 103 6.07 0.56 -7.63
N PRO A 104 7.34 0.22 -7.37
CA PRO A 104 8.29 1.20 -6.85
C PRO A 104 8.26 2.45 -7.73
N ARG A 105 8.37 3.61 -7.08
CA ARG A 105 8.37 4.89 -7.78
C ARG A 105 9.71 5.14 -8.48
N TYR A 106 10.79 4.50 -8.04
CA TYR A 106 12.03 4.49 -8.80
C TYR A 106 11.87 3.74 -10.14
N VAL A 107 12.58 4.22 -11.16
CA VAL A 107 12.55 3.64 -12.52
C VAL A 107 13.74 2.73 -12.80
N VAL A 108 14.83 2.86 -12.03
CA VAL A 108 16.06 2.06 -12.18
C VAL A 108 16.76 1.89 -10.83
N GLU A 109 17.43 0.75 -10.63
CA GLU A 109 18.38 0.51 -9.54
C GLU A 109 19.77 0.30 -10.15
N MET A 110 20.79 1.00 -9.63
CA MET A 110 22.18 0.91 -10.08
C MET A 110 23.12 1.14 -8.90
N ASP A 111 23.99 0.18 -8.61
CA ASP A 111 24.99 0.26 -7.53
C ASP A 111 24.43 0.66 -6.16
N GLY A 112 23.25 0.12 -5.82
CA GLY A 112 22.54 0.42 -4.57
C GLY A 112 21.95 1.83 -4.50
N ALA A 113 21.92 2.55 -5.63
CA ALA A 113 21.17 3.78 -5.82
C ALA A 113 19.91 3.53 -6.66
N TYR A 114 18.87 4.30 -6.38
CA TYR A 114 17.55 4.18 -6.98
C TYR A 114 17.21 5.47 -7.72
N GLY A 115 16.97 5.40 -9.02
CA GLY A 115 16.74 6.55 -9.88
C GLY A 115 15.27 6.97 -9.91
N TYR A 116 15.00 8.25 -9.63
CA TYR A 116 13.66 8.84 -9.64
C TYR A 116 13.56 9.93 -10.70
N GLU A 117 12.43 9.99 -11.38
CA GLU A 117 12.15 11.03 -12.37
C GLU A 117 11.93 12.39 -11.69
N LEU A 118 12.56 13.41 -12.25
CA LEU A 118 12.40 14.80 -11.84
C LEU A 118 11.27 15.45 -12.64
N ALA A 119 10.44 16.26 -11.97
CA ALA A 119 9.47 17.09 -12.66
C ALA A 119 10.17 18.14 -13.54
N LEU A 120 9.64 18.33 -14.76
CA LEU A 120 10.01 19.46 -15.63
C LEU A 120 9.33 20.73 -15.14
N SER A 121 10.10 21.80 -14.95
CA SER A 121 9.59 23.14 -14.66
C SER A 121 9.15 23.85 -15.95
N ASP A 122 8.45 24.97 -15.80
CA ASP A 122 8.05 25.81 -16.94
C ASP A 122 9.26 26.33 -17.72
N LEU A 123 10.36 26.64 -17.03
CA LEU A 123 11.61 27.05 -17.67
C LEU A 123 12.22 25.91 -18.49
N ASP A 124 12.22 24.68 -17.96
CA ASP A 124 12.73 23.52 -18.68
C ASP A 124 11.95 23.30 -19.98
N ARG A 125 10.61 23.41 -19.89
CA ARG A 125 9.72 23.29 -21.05
C ARG A 125 9.97 24.41 -22.05
N ALA A 126 10.13 25.66 -21.59
CA ALA A 126 10.43 26.80 -22.45
C ALA A 126 11.78 26.66 -23.16
N GLN A 127 12.73 25.95 -22.55
CA GLN A 127 14.04 25.61 -23.13
C GLN A 127 14.00 24.35 -24.02
N GLY A 128 12.82 23.75 -24.23
CA GLY A 128 12.65 22.56 -25.06
C GLY A 128 13.13 21.26 -24.41
N LEU A 129 13.40 21.23 -23.10
CA LEU A 129 13.73 19.99 -22.41
C LEU A 129 12.50 19.09 -22.31
N THR A 130 12.65 17.86 -22.80
CA THR A 130 11.63 16.80 -22.73
C THR A 130 11.87 15.82 -21.59
N SER A 131 13.06 15.81 -21.00
CA SER A 131 13.45 14.94 -19.89
C SER A 131 14.60 15.53 -19.08
N LYS A 132 14.71 15.15 -17.81
CA LYS A 132 15.86 15.45 -16.94
C LYS A 132 16.63 14.17 -16.58
N PRO A 133 17.92 14.27 -16.25
CA PRO A 133 18.61 13.18 -15.58
C PRO A 133 17.89 12.77 -14.30
N LEU A 134 17.94 11.48 -13.97
CA LEU A 134 17.31 10.95 -12.76
C LEU A 134 17.99 11.50 -11.51
N ALA A 135 17.20 11.73 -10.46
CA ALA A 135 17.73 11.89 -9.12
C ALA A 135 18.06 10.50 -8.55
N MET A 136 19.32 10.28 -8.17
CA MET A 136 19.78 8.98 -7.67
C MET A 136 19.76 8.99 -6.15
N ALA A 137 18.83 8.24 -5.55
CA ALA A 137 18.69 8.14 -4.10
C ALA A 137 19.36 6.88 -3.55
N LYS A 138 20.13 7.00 -2.47
CA LYS A 138 20.66 5.90 -1.68
C LYS A 138 20.02 5.92 -0.30
N TYR A 139 19.51 4.78 0.15
CA TYR A 139 19.07 4.59 1.52
C TYR A 139 20.23 4.01 2.34
N LYS A 140 20.75 4.76 3.32
CA LYS A 140 21.90 4.35 4.14
C LYS A 140 21.55 3.44 5.32
N GLY A 141 20.28 3.06 5.45
CA GLY A 141 19.79 2.32 6.61
C GLY A 141 19.45 3.22 7.78
N VAL A 142 19.37 2.60 8.96
CA VAL A 142 19.15 3.29 10.24
C VAL A 142 20.49 3.58 10.88
N ILE A 143 20.79 4.86 11.11
CA ILE A 143 22.01 5.34 11.77
C ILE A 143 21.56 6.19 12.96
N GLU A 144 22.01 5.85 14.16
CA GLU A 144 21.61 6.54 15.40
C GLU A 144 20.08 6.65 15.57
N GLY A 145 19.37 5.56 15.24
CA GLY A 145 17.91 5.51 15.32
C GLY A 145 17.16 6.33 14.26
N LYS A 146 17.86 6.88 13.26
CA LYS A 146 17.27 7.65 12.16
C LYS A 146 17.47 6.95 10.83
N HIS A 147 16.44 6.91 10.00
CA HIS A 147 16.58 6.58 8.59
C HIS A 147 17.39 7.69 7.92
N VAL A 148 18.42 7.32 7.15
CA VAL A 148 19.28 8.27 6.45
C VAL A 148 19.23 8.02 4.95
N PHE A 149 19.06 9.08 4.18
CA PHE A 149 19.00 9.06 2.72
C PHE A 149 19.96 10.07 2.13
N THR A 150 20.50 9.77 0.96
CA THR A 150 21.26 10.72 0.14
C THR A 150 20.64 10.74 -1.25
N ILE A 151 20.38 11.92 -1.80
CA ILE A 151 19.85 12.12 -3.14
C ILE A 151 20.87 12.92 -3.92
N GLU A 152 21.44 12.30 -4.94
CA GLU A 152 22.35 12.92 -5.89
C GLU A 152 21.52 13.45 -7.06
N GLN A 153 21.57 14.76 -7.28
CA GLN A 153 20.95 15.45 -8.39
C GLN A 153 22.05 16.10 -9.24
N PRO A 154 21.75 16.48 -10.51
CA PRO A 154 22.74 17.17 -11.36
C PRO A 154 23.34 18.43 -10.73
N VAL A 155 22.60 19.08 -9.82
CA VAL A 155 22.95 20.36 -9.20
C VAL A 155 23.53 20.24 -7.79
N GLY A 156 23.70 19.03 -7.25
CA GLY A 156 24.29 18.82 -5.94
C GLY A 156 23.79 17.56 -5.22
N ILE A 157 24.29 17.37 -4.00
CA ILE A 157 23.96 16.24 -3.14
C ILE A 157 23.15 16.74 -1.94
N GLU A 158 22.01 16.10 -1.72
CA GLU A 158 21.12 16.37 -0.60
C GLU A 158 21.12 15.17 0.34
N GLN A 159 21.15 15.43 1.64
CA GLN A 159 21.01 14.40 2.67
C GLN A 159 19.75 14.67 3.47
N TYR A 160 18.99 13.59 3.70
CA TYR A 160 17.78 13.62 4.51
C TYR A 160 17.90 12.62 5.66
N SER A 161 17.32 12.96 6.80
CA SER A 161 17.14 11.99 7.89
C SER A 161 15.84 12.20 8.64
N CYS A 162 15.25 11.11 9.13
CA CYS A 162 14.05 11.13 9.97
C CYS A 162 14.05 9.99 10.99
N SER A 163 13.31 10.19 12.09
CA SER A 163 12.98 9.19 13.10
C SER A 163 11.48 8.89 13.09
N GLY A 164 11.06 7.83 13.78
CA GLY A 164 9.65 7.48 13.94
C GLY A 164 8.97 7.19 12.61
N ASP A 165 7.83 7.84 12.36
CA ASP A 165 7.03 7.68 11.14
C ASP A 165 7.48 8.57 9.96
N CYS A 166 8.58 9.30 10.12
CA CYS A 166 9.09 10.27 9.15
C CYS A 166 8.12 11.40 8.79
N GLN A 167 7.31 11.90 9.74
CA GLN A 167 6.49 13.09 9.54
C GLN A 167 7.31 14.38 9.30
N TYR A 168 8.53 14.43 9.87
CA TYR A 168 9.47 15.54 9.71
C TYR A 168 10.85 15.03 9.30
N LEU A 169 11.52 15.80 8.45
CA LEU A 169 12.80 15.46 7.85
C LEU A 169 13.82 16.53 8.19
N THR A 170 14.98 16.12 8.69
CA THR A 170 16.16 16.98 8.68
C THR A 170 16.76 16.92 7.28
N TYR A 171 16.75 18.05 6.59
CA TYR A 171 17.36 18.27 5.30
C TYR A 171 18.72 18.95 5.47
N ILE A 172 19.71 18.46 4.73
CA ILE A 172 21.04 19.05 4.63
C ILE A 172 21.41 19.09 3.15
N ARG A 173 21.62 20.27 2.58
CA ARG A 173 22.24 20.41 1.26
C ARG A 173 23.70 20.79 1.44
N MET A 174 24.57 20.00 0.84
CA MET A 174 26.01 20.20 0.89
C MET A 174 26.50 20.57 -0.51
N SER A 175 27.09 21.75 -0.64
CA SER A 175 27.96 22.11 -1.76
C SER A 175 29.32 22.56 -1.20
N PRO A 176 30.36 22.67 -2.04
CA PRO A 176 31.68 23.14 -1.60
C PRO A 176 31.65 24.52 -0.92
N THR A 177 30.62 25.34 -1.15
CA THR A 177 30.50 26.71 -0.66
C THR A 177 29.25 26.98 0.17
N PHE A 178 28.35 26.00 0.30
CA PHE A 178 27.02 26.19 0.89
C PHE A 178 26.62 25.00 1.75
N TYR A 179 26.27 25.28 3.00
CA TYR A 179 25.71 24.31 3.95
C TYR A 179 24.40 24.88 4.46
N ASP A 180 23.30 24.24 4.07
CA ASP A 180 21.95 24.61 4.50
C ASP A 180 21.30 23.44 5.20
N LYS A 181 20.86 23.66 6.44
CA LYS A 181 20.26 22.66 7.31
C LYS A 181 18.91 23.16 7.79
N GLN A 182 17.86 22.41 7.46
CA GLN A 182 16.49 22.77 7.80
C GLN A 182 15.72 21.55 8.29
N VAL A 183 14.65 21.77 9.02
CA VAL A 183 13.64 20.75 9.31
C VAL A 183 12.44 21.04 8.44
N ILE A 184 12.11 20.12 7.54
CA ILE A 184 10.99 20.24 6.62
C ILE A 184 9.92 19.20 6.96
N LYS A 185 8.67 19.49 6.62
CA LYS A 185 7.57 18.53 6.74
C LYS A 185 7.65 17.52 5.59
N TYR A 186 7.30 16.26 5.86
CA TYR A 186 7.11 15.26 4.82
C TYR A 186 6.02 15.68 3.83
N ASP A 187 6.34 15.64 2.54
CA ASP A 187 5.39 15.86 1.45
C ASP A 187 5.52 14.71 0.42
N PRO A 188 4.46 13.91 0.19
CA PRO A 188 4.49 12.78 -0.74
C PRO A 188 4.65 13.17 -2.21
N LYS A 189 4.50 14.44 -2.57
CA LYS A 189 4.67 14.98 -3.94
C LYS A 189 6.13 15.31 -4.27
N THR A 190 7.02 15.24 -3.28
CA THR A 190 8.45 15.48 -3.48
C THR A 190 9.20 14.19 -3.81
N ILE A 191 10.42 14.32 -4.34
CA ILE A 191 11.30 13.17 -4.61
C ILE A 191 11.60 12.41 -3.32
N ILE A 192 12.00 13.12 -2.25
CA ILE A 192 12.22 12.48 -0.94
C ILE A 192 10.93 11.83 -0.41
N GLY A 193 9.77 12.41 -0.70
CA GLY A 193 8.46 11.82 -0.43
C GLY A 193 8.26 10.46 -1.10
N ALA A 194 8.65 10.34 -2.38
CA ALA A 194 8.65 9.10 -3.14
C ALA A 194 9.67 8.09 -2.59
N VAL A 195 10.89 8.52 -2.30
CA VAL A 195 11.95 7.67 -1.72
C VAL A 195 11.51 7.07 -0.38
N ILE A 196 10.92 7.88 0.50
CA ILE A 196 10.44 7.40 1.80
C ILE A 196 9.24 6.46 1.63
N ALA A 197 8.37 6.70 0.66
CA ALA A 197 7.26 5.79 0.37
C ALA A 197 7.80 4.42 -0.07
N ASP A 198 8.79 4.39 -0.97
CA ASP A 198 9.42 3.16 -1.43
C ASP A 198 10.19 2.46 -0.29
N MET A 199 10.82 3.21 0.62
CA MET A 199 11.44 2.65 1.82
C MET A 199 10.39 2.01 2.75
N LYS A 200 9.31 2.73 3.06
CA LYS A 200 8.23 2.22 3.93
C LYS A 200 7.57 0.98 3.36
N ALA A 201 7.47 0.90 2.02
CA ALA A 201 6.99 -0.27 1.30
C ALA A 201 8.01 -1.43 1.27
N GLY A 202 9.25 -1.21 1.71
CA GLY A 202 10.30 -2.24 1.75
C GLY A 202 11.07 -2.43 0.45
N TYR A 203 10.93 -1.51 -0.51
CA TYR A 203 11.62 -1.60 -1.80
C TYR A 203 13.09 -1.18 -1.75
N LEU A 204 13.47 -0.33 -0.78
CA LEU A 204 14.84 0.17 -0.69
C LEU A 204 15.69 -0.67 0.24
N LYS A 205 16.85 -1.11 -0.25
CA LYS A 205 17.85 -1.84 0.54
C LYS A 205 18.85 -0.85 1.16
N PRO A 206 19.24 -1.03 2.44
CA PRO A 206 20.33 -0.27 3.03
C PRO A 206 21.63 -0.46 2.23
N SER A 207 22.25 0.64 1.80
CA SER A 207 23.58 0.61 1.19
C SER A 207 24.58 0.11 2.23
N ARG A 208 25.32 -0.96 1.93
CA ARG A 208 26.44 -1.39 2.77
C ARG A 208 27.49 -0.28 2.80
N LYS A 209 28.01 0.01 3.99
CA LYS A 209 29.21 0.85 4.15
C LYS A 209 30.42 0.15 3.56
#